data_AF-A0A151SKA0-F1
#
_entry.id   AF-A0A151SKA0-F1
#
_cell.length_a   1.000
_cell.length_b   1.000
_cell.length_c   1.000
_cell.angle_alpha   90.00
_cell.angle_beta   90.00
_cell.angle_gamma   90.00
#
_symmetry.space_group_name_H-M   'P 1'
#
loop_
_entity.id
_entity.type
_entity.pdbx_description
1 polymer ?
#
loop_
_entity_poly.entity_id
_entity_poly.type
_entity_poly.pdbx_seq_one_letter_code
_entity_poly.pdbx_strand_id
1 'polypeptide(L)' 'EVLKWMLRYLNETLGLGLLYWEISQGQASIEGFVDIDYAGNADTKKSLFGYVFTLYGPTVSWKSNL' A
#
# COMPACT_ATOMS: atom_id res chain seq x y z
N GLU A 1 6.64 5.87 -23.29
CA GLU A 1 7.34 5.54 -22.03
C GLU A 1 6.57 4.65 -21.06
N VAL A 2 5.39 5.02 -20.54
CA VAL A 2 4.69 4.27 -19.48
C VAL A 2 4.39 2.80 -19.83
N LEU A 3 3.94 2.52 -21.05
CA LEU A 3 3.63 1.15 -21.51
C LEU A 3 4.84 0.21 -21.44
N LYS A 4 6.05 0.71 -21.77
CA LYS A 4 7.28 -0.09 -21.73
C LYS A 4 7.59 -0.57 -20.31
N TRP A 5 7.44 0.33 -19.34
CA TRP A 5 7.67 0.03 -17.92
C TRP A 5 6.60 -0.90 -17.35
N MET A 6 5.34 -0.69 -17.74
CA MET A 6 4.25 -1.59 -17.35
C MET A 6 4.49 -3.02 -17.85
N LEU A 7 4.85 -3.19 -19.13
CA LEU A 7 5.15 -4.51 -19.70
C LEU A 7 6.37 -5.17 -19.05
N ARG A 8 7.42 -4.38 -18.73
CA ARG A 8 8.59 -4.87 -17.99
C ARG A 8 8.18 -5.40 -16.61
N TYR A 9 7.42 -4.61 -15.85
CA TYR A 9 6.94 -5.00 -14.53
C TYR A 9 6.17 -6.31 -14.60
N LEU A 10 5.17 -6.39 -15.50
CA LEU A 10 4.38 -7.60 -15.69
C LEU A 10 5.26 -8.82 -15.99
N ASN A 11 6.22 -8.69 -16.90
CA ASN A 11 7.13 -9.77 -17.28
C ASN A 11 8.05 -10.21 -16.14
N GLU A 12 8.58 -9.27 -15.36
CA GLU A 12 9.47 -9.55 -14.23
C GLU A 12 8.73 -10.15 -13.03
N THR A 13 7.42 -9.89 -12.88
CA THR A 13 6.61 -10.38 -11.76
C THR A 13 5.71 -11.57 -12.10
N LEU A 14 5.82 -12.21 -13.27
CA LEU A 14 4.94 -13.32 -13.69
C LEU A 14 4.94 -14.51 -12.70
N GLY A 15 6.09 -14.78 -12.07
CA GLY A 15 6.23 -15.84 -11.07
C GLY A 15 6.01 -15.38 -9.63
N LEU A 16 5.66 -14.11 -9.43
CA LEU A 16 5.45 -13.53 -8.10
C LEU A 16 3.96 -13.43 -7.80
N GLY A 17 3.63 -13.52 -6.52
CA GLY A 17 2.26 -13.39 -6.02
C GLY A 17 2.25 -12.99 -4.56
N LEU A 18 1.09 -12.58 -4.08
CA LEU A 18 0.89 -12.33 -2.65
C LEU A 18 0.59 -13.65 -1.95
N LEU A 19 1.28 -13.89 -0.84
CA LEU A 19 0.99 -14.99 0.07
C LEU A 19 0.05 -14.49 1.16
N TYR A 20 -1.06 -15.17 1.33
CA TYR A 20 -2.07 -14.86 2.33
C TYR A 20 -1.99 -15.86 3.47
N TRP A 21 -2.20 -15.38 4.68
CA TRP A 21 -2.18 -16.21 5.88
C TRP A 21 -3.59 -16.56 6.31
N GLU A 22 -3.77 -17.77 6.84
CA GLU A 22 -5.02 -18.12 7.52
C GLU A 22 -5.11 -17.30 8.81
N ILE A 23 -6.20 -16.56 8.97
CA ILE A 23 -6.46 -15.79 10.19
C ILE A 23 -7.36 -16.59 11.13
N SER A 24 -7.13 -16.46 12.43
CA SER A 24 -7.98 -17.09 13.45
C SER A 24 -9.42 -16.56 13.37
N GLN A 25 -10.40 -17.38 13.73
CA GLN A 25 -11.80 -16.96 13.78
C GLN A 25 -11.94 -15.68 14.65
N GLY A 26 -12.54 -14.64 14.07
CA GLY A 26 -12.77 -13.37 14.73
C GLY A 26 -11.77 -12.25 14.39
N GLN A 27 -10.68 -12.53 13.67
CA GLN A 27 -9.80 -11.49 13.15
C GLN A 27 -10.38 -10.86 11.87
N ALA A 28 -10.15 -9.55 11.68
CA ALA A 28 -10.56 -8.86 10.48
C ALA A 28 -9.74 -9.35 9.27
N SER A 29 -10.42 -9.66 8.17
CA SER A 29 -9.76 -10.04 6.91
C SER A 29 -8.99 -8.89 6.29
N ILE A 30 -9.47 -7.66 6.49
CA ILE A 30 -8.85 -6.42 6.01
C ILE A 30 -8.51 -5.55 7.22
N GLU A 31 -7.25 -5.14 7.32
CA GLU A 31 -6.79 -4.19 8.33
C GLU A 31 -6.26 -2.93 7.63
N GLY A 32 -6.53 -1.76 8.20
CA GLY A 32 -6.15 -0.48 7.62
C GLY A 32 -5.50 0.42 8.66
N PHE A 33 -4.37 1.01 8.29
CA PHE A 33 -3.64 1.97 9.11
C PHE A 33 -3.57 3.30 8.37
N VAL A 34 -3.78 4.39 9.09
CA VAL A 34 -3.74 5.74 8.55
C VAL A 34 -2.94 6.62 9.49
N ASP A 35 -2.07 7.43 8.91
CA ASP A 35 -1.32 8.46 9.61
C ASP A 35 -1.50 9.81 8.91
N ILE A 36 -1.62 10.89 9.68
CA ILE A 36 -1.83 12.23 9.14
C ILE A 36 -1.23 13.31 10.06
N ASP A 37 -0.36 14.13 9.47
CA ASP A 37 0.22 15.29 10.12
C ASP A 37 -0.30 16.57 9.48
N TYR A 38 -0.92 17.44 10.30
CA TYR A 38 -1.37 18.74 9.84
C TYR A 38 -0.19 19.66 9.54
N ALA A 39 -0.18 20.25 8.33
CA ALA A 39 0.89 21.14 7.88
C ALA A 39 2.30 20.54 8.00
N GLY A 40 2.42 19.21 7.96
CA GLY A 40 3.70 18.50 8.11
C GLY A 40 4.70 18.81 7.00
N ASN A 41 4.23 19.23 5.82
CA ASN A 41 5.12 19.73 4.77
C ASN A 41 5.59 21.16 5.10
N ALA A 42 6.87 21.31 5.44
CA ALA A 42 7.42 22.59 5.91
C ALA A 42 7.28 23.74 4.89
N ASP A 43 7.42 23.41 3.60
CA ASP A 43 7.43 24.37 2.50
C ASP A 43 6.03 24.79 2.08
N THR A 44 5.14 23.82 1.89
CA THR A 44 3.80 24.06 1.32
C THR A 44 2.71 24.14 2.36
N LYS A 45 3.00 23.77 3.62
CA LYS A 45 2.03 23.61 4.72
C LYS A 45 0.87 22.68 4.37
N LYS A 46 1.04 21.81 3.38
CA LYS A 46 0.11 20.73 3.09
C LYS A 46 0.22 19.67 4.17
N SER A 47 -0.91 19.03 4.47
CA SER A 47 -0.92 17.88 5.36
C SER A 47 -0.16 16.72 4.73
N LEU A 48 0.68 16.06 5.51
CA LEU A 48 1.25 14.77 5.16
C LEU A 48 0.22 13.72 5.53
N PHE A 49 -0.08 12.78 4.64
CA PHE A 49 -0.93 11.65 5.00
C PHE A 49 -0.47 10.39 4.33
N GLY A 50 -0.56 9.29 5.07
CA GLY A 50 -0.24 7.95 4.60
C GLY A 50 -1.34 6.98 4.99
N TYR A 51 -1.55 5.97 4.15
CA TYR A 51 -2.34 4.82 4.54
C TYR A 51 -1.69 3.53 4.04
N VAL A 52 -1.98 2.44 4.74
CA VAL A 52 -1.67 1.08 4.29
C VAL A 52 -2.82 0.15 4.67
N PHE A 53 -3.26 -0.64 3.70
CA PHE A 53 -4.24 -1.69 3.87
C PHE A 53 -3.59 -3.04 3.64
N THR A 54 -3.83 -3.97 4.55
CA THR A 54 -3.44 -5.37 4.45
C THR A 54 -4.68 -6.24 4.29
N LEU A 55 -4.55 -7.35 3.56
CA LEU A 55 -5.60 -8.34 3.39
C LEU A 55 -5.01 -9.69 3.78
N TYR A 56 -5.50 -10.31 4.85
CA TYR A 56 -4.96 -11.56 5.41
C TYR A 56 -3.45 -11.55 5.61
N GLY A 57 -2.88 -10.38 5.94
CA GLY A 57 -1.44 -10.16 6.17
C GLY A 57 -0.73 -9.32 5.09
N PRO A 58 -0.69 -9.65 3.77
CA PRO A 58 0.09 -8.87 2.82
C PRO A 58 -0.52 -7.49 2.59
N THR A 59 0.33 -6.51 2.31
CA THR A 59 -0.09 -5.18 1.88
C THR A 59 -0.67 -5.23 0.46
N VAL A 60 -1.91 -4.77 0.30
CA VAL A 60 -2.63 -4.75 -0.99
C VAL A 60 -2.83 -3.34 -1.54
N SER A 61 -2.80 -2.33 -0.68
CA SER A 61 -2.96 -0.93 -1.10
C SER A 61 -2.28 -0.01 -0.10
N TRP A 62 -1.55 0.97 -0.60
CA TRP A 62 -0.92 1.99 0.22
C TRP A 62 -0.81 3.28 -0.56
N LYS A 63 -0.67 4.36 0.18
CA LYS A 63 -0.30 5.67 -0.37
C LYS A 63 0.51 6.39 0.67
N SER A 64 1.49 7.13 0.21
CA SER A 64 2.18 8.13 1.01
C SER A 64 2.12 9.45 0.26
N ASN A 65 1.63 10.48 0.93
CA ASN A 65 1.68 11.86 0.46
C ASN A 65 2.64 12.61 1.36
N LEU A 66 3.90 12.71 0.90
CA LEU A 66 4.95 13.54 1.47
C LEU A 66 4.97 14.93 0.83
#